data_AF-D3DI34-F1
#
_entry.id   AF-D3DI34-F1
#
_cell.length_a   1.000
_cell.length_b   1.000
_cell.length_c   1.000
_cell.angle_alpha   90.00
_cell.angle_beta   90.00
_cell.angle_gamma   90.00
#
_symmetry.space_group_name_H-M   'P 1'
#
loop_
_entity.id
_entity.type
_entity.pdbx_description
1 polymer ?
#
loop_
_entity_poly.entity_id
_entity_poly.type
_entity_poly.pdbx_seq_one_letter_code
_entity_poly.pdbx_strand_id
1 'polypeptide(L)'
;MCRFKVLFIFLFGILALSSTSTAEYIAKSISEYKVYTGRLVFASKPKVGKNSALLYIFYTKSNNPINKKLNLEVVPWMTEHEHGSTEIPKVSLGMKAGEYKITSLTFTMPGKWQIYVKVKDNNFEDTLVFDVNVAK
;
A
#
# COMPACT_ATOMS: atom_id res chain seq x y z
N MET A 1 22.33 -32.62 -63.25
CA MET A 1 22.02 -33.26 -61.95
C MET A 1 22.01 -32.21 -60.85
N CYS A 2 20.97 -32.29 -60.01
CA CYS A 2 20.66 -31.65 -58.73
C CYS A 2 21.21 -30.27 -58.33
N ARG A 3 20.25 -29.36 -58.16
CA ARG A 3 20.28 -28.15 -57.33
C ARG A 3 20.31 -28.51 -55.84
N PHE A 4 21.01 -27.76 -55.00
CA PHE A 4 20.69 -27.66 -53.57
C PHE A 4 20.83 -26.20 -53.12
N LYS A 5 19.69 -25.53 -52.97
CA LYS A 5 19.55 -24.25 -52.27
C LYS A 5 19.34 -24.58 -50.79
N VAL A 6 20.28 -24.25 -49.92
CA VAL A 6 20.09 -24.34 -48.47
C VAL A 6 19.55 -23.00 -47.99
N LEU A 7 18.25 -22.99 -47.65
CA LEU A 7 17.54 -21.86 -47.09
C LEU A 7 17.69 -21.92 -45.56
N PHE A 8 18.59 -21.12 -44.99
CA PHE A 8 18.70 -20.95 -43.54
C PHE A 8 17.59 -20.02 -43.05
N ILE A 9 16.50 -20.59 -42.53
CA ILE A 9 15.47 -19.84 -41.82
C ILE A 9 15.93 -19.73 -40.37
N PHE A 10 16.45 -18.57 -39.97
CA PHE A 10 16.64 -18.22 -38.56
C PHE A 10 15.27 -17.94 -37.95
N LEU A 11 14.73 -18.92 -37.22
CA LEU A 11 13.54 -18.75 -36.40
C LEU A 11 13.91 -17.92 -35.17
N PHE A 12 13.68 -16.60 -35.23
CA PHE A 12 13.76 -15.72 -34.06
C PHE A 12 12.57 -16.02 -33.14
N GLY A 13 12.77 -16.91 -32.16
CA GLY A 13 11.83 -17.12 -31.08
C GLY A 13 11.83 -15.91 -30.15
N ILE A 14 10.91 -14.97 -30.37
CA ILE A 14 10.65 -13.87 -29.43
C ILE A 14 9.85 -14.47 -28.26
N LEU A 15 10.54 -14.89 -27.19
CA LEU A 15 9.90 -15.09 -25.89
C LEU A 15 9.50 -13.72 -25.33
N ALA A 16 8.25 -13.33 -25.52
CA ALA A 16 7.67 -12.22 -24.78
C ALA A 16 7.46 -12.67 -23.32
N LEU A 17 8.36 -12.30 -22.41
CA LEU A 17 8.10 -12.33 -20.98
C LEU A 17 6.99 -11.30 -20.69
N SER A 18 5.75 -11.76 -20.57
CA SER A 18 4.65 -10.96 -20.07
C SER A 18 4.80 -10.81 -18.55
N SER A 19 5.45 -9.73 -18.12
CA SER A 19 5.40 -9.32 -16.72
C SER A 19 3.96 -8.89 -16.40
N THR A 20 3.21 -9.74 -15.71
CA THR A 20 1.93 -9.35 -15.11
C THR A 20 2.21 -8.30 -14.05
N SER A 21 2.13 -7.02 -14.43
CA SER A 21 2.07 -5.91 -13.48
C SER A 21 0.78 -6.05 -12.69
N THR A 22 0.86 -6.58 -11.46
CA THR A 22 -0.27 -6.48 -10.53
C THR A 22 -0.48 -5.00 -10.26
N ALA A 23 -1.63 -4.45 -10.68
CA ALA A 23 -1.94 -3.06 -10.42
C ALA A 23 -1.94 -2.80 -8.91
N GLU A 24 -1.22 -1.75 -8.49
CA GLU A 24 -1.18 -1.32 -7.09
C GLU A 24 -2.59 -0.94 -6.61
N TYR A 25 -2.89 -1.23 -5.35
CA TYR A 25 -4.10 -0.78 -4.69
C TYR A 25 -3.77 0.45 -3.83
N ILE A 26 -4.44 1.57 -4.10
CA ILE A 26 -4.15 2.86 -3.45
C ILE A 26 -5.41 3.39 -2.76
N ALA A 27 -5.34 3.57 -1.45
CA ALA A 27 -6.33 4.31 -0.66
C ALA A 27 -5.78 5.69 -0.29
N LYS A 28 -6.65 6.71 -0.26
CA LYS A 28 -6.29 8.09 0.08
C LYS A 28 -7.16 8.59 1.23
N SER A 29 -6.59 9.42 2.09
CA SER A 29 -7.31 10.08 3.18
C SER A 29 -6.75 11.49 3.39
N ILE A 30 -7.62 12.40 3.81
CA ILE A 30 -7.22 13.65 4.48
C ILE A 30 -7.48 13.42 5.97
N SER A 31 -6.62 13.97 6.82
CA SER A 31 -6.74 13.80 8.26
C SER A 31 -7.90 14.63 8.85
N GLU A 32 -8.38 14.27 10.03
CA GLU A 32 -9.51 14.92 10.71
C GLU A 32 -9.31 16.43 10.87
N TYR A 33 -8.12 16.85 11.29
CA TYR A 33 -7.77 18.28 11.40
C TYR A 33 -7.21 18.87 10.11
N LYS A 34 -7.24 18.13 9.00
CA LYS A 34 -6.80 18.54 7.65
C LYS A 34 -5.34 18.98 7.58
N VAL A 35 -4.50 18.59 8.53
CA VAL A 35 -3.06 18.89 8.53
C VAL A 35 -2.32 17.97 7.57
N TYR A 36 -2.74 16.70 7.50
CA TYR A 36 -2.07 15.66 6.75
C TYR A 36 -2.94 15.10 5.63
N THR A 37 -2.29 14.76 4.52
CA THR A 37 -2.85 13.93 3.45
C THR A 37 -2.06 12.64 3.40
N GLY A 38 -2.77 11.51 3.40
CA GLY A 38 -2.19 10.17 3.37
C GLY A 38 -2.48 9.43 2.09
N ARG A 39 -1.51 8.64 1.61
CA ARG A 39 -1.70 7.62 0.57
C ARG A 39 -1.21 6.28 1.08
N LEU A 40 -2.10 5.31 1.18
CA LEU A 40 -1.79 3.95 1.58
C LEU A 40 -1.75 3.06 0.32
N VAL A 41 -0.60 2.46 0.05
CA VAL A 41 -0.31 1.74 -1.18
C VAL A 41 0.03 0.30 -0.87
N PHE A 42 -0.75 -0.63 -1.42
CA PHE A 42 -0.48 -2.06 -1.40
C PHE A 42 0.00 -2.50 -2.79
N ALA A 43 0.94 -3.44 -2.84
CA ALA A 43 1.47 -3.97 -4.11
C ALA A 43 0.40 -4.66 -4.98
N SER A 44 -0.69 -5.11 -4.35
CA SER A 44 -1.89 -5.64 -4.98
C SER A 44 -3.10 -5.34 -4.09
N LYS A 45 -4.32 -5.61 -4.57
CA LYS A 45 -5.51 -5.59 -3.72
C LYS A 45 -5.25 -6.44 -2.45
N PRO A 46 -5.45 -5.88 -1.24
CA PRO A 46 -5.20 -6.61 0.00
C PRO A 46 -6.12 -7.81 0.12
N LYS A 47 -5.62 -8.89 0.73
CA LYS A 47 -6.35 -10.15 0.89
C LYS A 47 -6.48 -10.53 2.36
N VAL A 48 -7.35 -11.48 2.67
CA VAL A 48 -7.38 -12.13 3.98
C VAL A 48 -5.98 -12.68 4.31
N GLY A 49 -5.56 -12.53 5.57
CA GLY A 49 -4.23 -12.86 6.05
C GLY A 49 -3.33 -11.64 6.18
N LYS A 50 -2.01 -11.87 6.12
CA LYS A 50 -0.98 -10.85 6.37
C LYS A 50 -0.67 -10.05 5.13
N ASN A 51 -0.75 -8.73 5.26
CA ASN A 51 -0.45 -7.78 4.19
C ASN A 51 0.64 -6.81 4.65
N SER A 52 1.21 -6.10 3.68
CA SER A 52 2.11 -4.97 3.90
C SER A 52 1.72 -3.84 2.97
N ALA A 53 1.95 -2.62 3.41
CA ALA A 53 1.65 -1.41 2.65
C ALA A 53 2.74 -0.36 2.87
N LEU A 54 2.88 0.53 1.89
CA LEU A 54 3.61 1.79 2.03
C LEU A 54 2.59 2.88 2.34
N LEU A 55 2.87 3.67 3.37
CA LEU A 55 2.12 4.87 3.71
C LEU A 55 2.97 6.09 3.37
N TYR A 56 2.43 6.97 2.53
CA TYR A 56 3.01 8.26 2.23
C TYR A 56 2.20 9.37 2.90
N ILE A 57 2.85 10.22 3.68
CA ILE A 57 2.24 11.35 4.38
C ILE A 57 2.79 12.66 3.83
N PHE A 58 1.89 13.60 3.55
CA PHE A 58 2.16 14.94 3.04
C PHE A 58 1.49 15.98 3.94
N TYR A 59 2.02 17.19 3.99
CA TYR A 59 1.28 18.35 4.51
C TYR A 59 0.17 18.71 3.53
N THR A 60 -1.08 18.78 3.98
CA THR A 60 -2.22 19.08 3.09
C THR A 60 -2.09 20.42 2.38
N LYS A 61 -1.62 21.46 3.09
CA LYS A 61 -1.55 22.83 2.55
C LYS A 61 -0.53 22.98 1.42
N SER A 62 0.63 22.35 1.54
CA SER A 62 1.74 22.49 0.58
C SER A 62 1.89 21.29 -0.36
N ASN A 63 1.25 20.17 -0.04
CA ASN A 63 1.44 18.86 -0.69
C ASN A 63 2.90 18.36 -0.65
N ASN A 64 3.75 18.94 0.20
CA ASN A 64 5.12 18.49 0.40
C ASN A 64 5.14 17.24 1.30
N PRO A 65 6.02 16.25 1.03
CA PRO A 65 6.21 15.13 1.93
C PRO A 65 6.65 15.59 3.32
N ILE A 66 6.24 14.87 4.36
CA ILE A 66 6.73 15.16 5.72
C ILE A 66 8.23 14.88 5.80
N ASN A 67 9.01 15.86 6.24
CA ASN A 67 10.47 15.78 6.32
C ASN A 67 10.99 15.40 7.73
N LYS A 68 10.09 15.16 8.68
CA LYS A 68 10.40 14.69 10.04
C LYS A 68 9.82 13.32 10.31
N LYS A 69 10.39 12.62 11.28
CA LYS A 69 9.83 11.35 11.79
C LYS A 69 8.57 11.64 12.61
N LEU A 70 7.45 11.06 12.22
CA LEU A 70 6.21 11.06 12.99
C LEU A 70 6.12 9.80 13.86
N ASN A 71 5.45 9.92 15.01
CA ASN A 71 5.06 8.77 15.80
C ASN A 71 3.69 8.28 15.31
N LEU A 72 3.63 7.07 14.76
CA LEU A 72 2.44 6.54 14.09
C LEU A 72 1.93 5.30 14.82
N GLU A 73 0.63 5.27 15.09
CA GLU A 73 -0.11 4.10 15.57
C GLU A 73 -1.11 3.70 14.50
N VAL A 74 -1.09 2.43 14.07
CA VAL A 74 -1.94 1.92 13.00
C VAL A 74 -2.90 0.88 13.56
N VAL A 75 -4.19 1.10 13.36
CA VAL A 75 -5.27 0.25 13.88
C VAL A 75 -6.20 -0.16 12.73
N PRO A 76 -6.13 -1.41 12.25
CA PRO A 76 -7.11 -1.95 11.31
C PRO A 76 -8.40 -2.32 12.06
N TRP A 77 -9.55 -1.95 11.52
CA TRP A 77 -10.86 -2.14 12.11
C TRP A 77 -11.89 -2.53 11.05
N MET A 78 -12.69 -3.55 11.34
CA MET A 78 -13.81 -3.95 10.48
C MET A 78 -15.09 -3.41 11.10
N THR A 79 -15.57 -2.27 10.61
CA THR A 79 -16.72 -1.56 11.18
C THR A 79 -17.99 -2.41 11.20
N GLU A 80 -18.25 -3.19 10.14
CA GLU A 80 -19.45 -4.03 10.02
C GLU A 80 -19.52 -5.16 11.07
N HIS A 81 -18.39 -5.54 11.68
CA HIS A 81 -18.32 -6.63 12.66
C HIS A 81 -17.70 -6.20 14.00
N GLU A 82 -17.48 -4.89 14.18
CA GLU A 82 -16.98 -4.27 15.42
C GLU A 82 -15.73 -4.96 16.02
N HIS A 83 -14.81 -5.41 15.18
CA HIS A 83 -13.56 -6.00 15.65
C HIS A 83 -12.32 -5.45 14.92
N GLY A 84 -11.20 -5.49 15.62
CA GLY A 84 -9.89 -5.11 15.10
C GLY A 84 -9.15 -6.28 14.44
N SER A 85 -7.92 -5.99 14.03
CA SER A 85 -6.93 -7.02 13.71
C SER A 85 -6.48 -7.77 14.96
N THR A 86 -6.09 -9.03 14.81
CA THR A 86 -5.51 -9.86 15.88
C THR A 86 -4.03 -9.55 16.13
N GLU A 87 -3.36 -8.87 15.19
CA GLU A 87 -1.96 -8.47 15.31
C GLU A 87 -1.86 -6.95 15.29
N ILE A 88 -0.94 -6.40 16.11
CA ILE A 88 -0.60 -4.98 16.08
C ILE A 88 0.34 -4.74 14.88
N PRO A 89 -0.04 -3.91 13.90
CA PRO A 89 0.82 -3.61 12.77
C PRO A 89 2.12 -2.92 13.22
N LYS A 90 3.23 -3.26 12.54
CA LYS A 90 4.54 -2.64 12.80
C LYS A 90 4.79 -1.55 11.79
N VAL A 91 5.18 -0.37 12.27
CA VAL A 91 5.53 0.79 11.44
C VAL A 91 7.02 1.05 11.50
N SER A 92 7.64 1.25 10.33
CA SER A 92 9.05 1.61 10.18
C SER A 92 9.20 2.71 9.12
N LEU A 93 10.33 3.41 9.12
CA LEU A 93 10.61 4.42 8.09
C LEU A 93 10.84 3.75 6.73
N GLY A 94 10.33 4.39 5.67
CA GLY A 94 10.62 4.04 4.29
C GLY A 94 11.93 4.65 3.79
N MET A 95 12.15 4.58 2.47
CA MET A 95 13.39 5.09 1.85
C MET A 95 13.32 6.59 1.53
N LYS A 96 12.11 7.16 1.46
CA LYS A 96 11.87 8.56 1.05
C LYS A 96 11.24 9.36 2.19
N ALA A 97 11.37 10.68 2.12
CA ALA A 97 10.69 11.59 3.05
C ALA A 97 9.17 11.35 3.02
N GLY A 98 8.56 11.28 4.19
CA GLY A 98 7.13 11.03 4.37
C GLY A 98 6.69 9.59 4.09
N GLU A 99 7.60 8.68 3.75
CA GLU A 99 7.31 7.27 3.49
C GLU A 99 7.48 6.42 4.75
N TYR A 100 6.51 5.56 5.02
CA TYR A 100 6.51 4.59 6.11
C TYR A 100 6.15 3.22 5.56
N LYS A 101 6.84 2.18 6.05
CA LYS A 101 6.50 0.79 5.77
C LYS A 101 5.66 0.23 6.91
N ILE A 102 4.46 -0.21 6.58
CA ILE A 102 3.55 -0.88 7.50
C ILE A 102 3.57 -2.38 7.18
N THR A 103 3.84 -3.19 8.19
CA THR A 103 3.85 -4.66 8.09
C THR A 103 2.91 -5.26 9.12
N SER A 104 2.56 -6.54 8.95
CA SER A 104 1.57 -7.22 9.81
C SER A 104 0.18 -6.56 9.81
N LEU A 105 -0.25 -6.06 8.65
CA LEU A 105 -1.66 -5.71 8.43
C LEU A 105 -2.44 -7.01 8.23
N THR A 106 -2.98 -7.56 9.32
CA THR A 106 -3.69 -8.84 9.29
C THR A 106 -5.20 -8.61 9.19
N PHE A 107 -5.81 -9.07 8.10
CA PHE A 107 -7.26 -9.05 7.93
C PHE A 107 -7.81 -10.45 8.10
N THR A 108 -8.79 -10.63 8.98
CA THR A 108 -9.36 -11.94 9.31
C THR A 108 -10.51 -12.34 8.38
N MET A 109 -11.14 -11.37 7.71
CA MET A 109 -12.29 -11.59 6.85
C MET A 109 -12.24 -10.67 5.61
N PRO A 110 -12.79 -11.10 4.47
CA PRO A 110 -12.94 -10.23 3.31
C PRO A 110 -14.02 -9.18 3.57
N GLY A 111 -13.99 -8.08 2.84
CA GLY A 111 -14.99 -7.01 2.95
C GLY A 111 -14.36 -5.65 3.25
N LYS A 112 -15.17 -4.75 3.80
CA LYS A 112 -14.76 -3.37 4.08
C LYS A 112 -14.04 -3.28 5.42
N TRP A 113 -12.87 -2.69 5.39
CA TRP A 113 -12.05 -2.39 6.54
C TRP A 113 -11.71 -0.92 6.53
N GLN A 114 -11.56 -0.36 7.73
CA GLN A 114 -10.95 0.94 7.94
C GLN A 114 -9.58 0.75 8.57
N ILE A 115 -8.61 1.52 8.12
CA ILE A 115 -7.29 1.59 8.73
C ILE A 115 -7.14 2.98 9.31
N TYR A 116 -7.19 3.06 10.63
CA TYR A 116 -6.90 4.28 11.36
C TYR A 116 -5.39 4.42 11.50
N VAL A 117 -4.87 5.57 11.11
CA VAL A 117 -3.47 5.95 11.36
C VAL A 117 -3.48 7.19 12.22
N LYS A 118 -3.20 7.01 13.51
CA LYS A 118 -3.04 8.12 14.45
C LYS A 118 -1.62 8.67 14.30
N VAL A 119 -1.54 9.96 14.04
CA VAL A 119 -0.31 10.73 13.91
C VAL A 119 -0.12 11.50 15.21
N LYS A 120 0.96 11.18 15.94
CA LYS A 120 1.35 11.90 17.17
C LYS A 120 2.59 12.72 16.86
N ASP A 121 2.47 14.04 17.00
CA ASP A 121 3.51 15.02 16.72
C ASP A 121 3.62 16.02 17.88
N ASN A 122 4.49 15.72 18.83
CA ASN A 122 4.64 16.45 20.10
C ASN A 122 3.29 16.55 20.85
N ASN A 123 2.69 17.74 20.90
CA ASN A 123 1.44 18.03 21.60
C ASN A 123 0.21 18.03 20.65
N PHE A 124 0.37 17.54 19.43
CA PHE A 124 -0.68 17.49 18.44
C PHE A 124 -0.95 16.04 18.02
N GLU A 125 -2.22 15.65 18.05
CA GLU A 125 -2.69 14.37 17.55
C GLU A 125 -3.68 14.62 16.39
N ASP A 126 -3.58 13.79 15.35
CA ASP A 126 -4.47 13.82 14.20
C ASP A 126 -4.66 12.39 13.66
N THR A 127 -5.73 12.15 12.92
CA THR A 127 -6.07 10.79 12.46
C THR A 127 -6.34 10.79 10.96
N LEU A 128 -5.73 9.85 10.25
CA LEU A 128 -6.09 9.47 8.88
C LEU A 128 -6.94 8.20 8.92
N VAL A 129 -7.99 8.14 8.10
CA VAL A 129 -8.88 6.97 8.02
C VAL A 129 -8.94 6.51 6.58
N PHE A 130 -8.39 5.33 6.32
CA PHE A 130 -8.37 4.74 4.98
C PHE A 130 -9.44 3.66 4.86
N ASP A 131 -10.35 3.82 3.90
CA ASP A 131 -11.25 2.74 3.51
C ASP A 131 -10.54 1.75 2.58
N VAL A 132 -10.56 0.48 2.96
CA VAL A 132 -9.88 -0.63 2.29
C VAL A 132 -10.86 -1.77 2.03
N ASN A 133 -10.90 -2.26 0.80
CA ASN A 133 -11.68 -3.45 0.45
C ASN A 133 -10.79 -4.69 0.32
N VAL A 134 -10.92 -5.60 1.28
CA VAL A 134 -10.13 -6.82 1.41
C VAL A 134 -10.77 -7.95 0.60
N ALA A 135 -9.97 -8.56 -0.29
CA ALA A 135 -10.36 -9.73 -1.06
C ALA A 135 -10.15 -11.03 -0.26
N LYS A 136 -10.77 -12.12 -0.73
CA LYS A 136 -10.56 -13.47 -0.16
C LYS A 136 -9.16 -13.99 -0.47
#